data_AF-A0A829MMT6-F1
#
_entry.id   AF-A0A829MMT6-F1
#
_cell.length_a   1.000
_cell.length_b   1.000
_cell.length_c   1.000
_cell.angle_alpha   90.00
_cell.angle_beta   90.00
_cell.angle_gamma   90.00
#
_symmetry.space_group_name_H-M   'P 1'
#
loop_
_entity.id
_entity.type
_entity.pdbx_description
1 polymer ?
#
loop_
_entity_poly.entity_id
_entity_poly.type
_entity_poly.pdbx_seq_one_letter_code
_entity_poly.pdbx_strand_id
1 'polypeptide(L)' 'MYGVQLVLNLAWTPLFFGLGWRGTAFIEIFVLWAFIAATVALFWHRSRWAAILLLPYLTWTTFAVVLNFSVWQLNN' A
#
# COMPACT_ATOMS: atom_id res chain seq x y z
N MET A 1 1.82 5.97 13.60
CA MET A 1 1.35 6.35 12.25
C MET A 1 2.48 6.25 11.22
N TYR A 2 3.50 7.11 11.24
CA TYR A 2 4.58 7.10 10.23
C TYR A 2 5.54 5.89 10.33
N GLY A 3 6.00 5.53 11.52
CA GLY A 3 6.92 4.39 11.70
C GLY A 3 6.35 3.04 11.26
N VAL A 4 5.03 2.85 11.43
CA VAL A 4 4.33 1.62 11.00
C VAL A 4 4.26 1.54 9.48
N GLN A 5 3.99 2.66 8.80
CA GLN A 5 4.03 2.72 7.34
C GLN A 5 5.42 2.39 6.80
N LEU A 6 6.48 2.89 7.46
CA LEU A 6 7.86 2.67 7.02
C LEU A 6 8.28 1.20 7.15
N VAL A 7 7.95 0.56 8.27
CA VAL A 7 8.26 -0.87 8.50
C VAL A 7 7.49 -1.77 7.53
N LEU A 8 6.19 -1.50 7.31
CA LEU A 8 5.40 -2.23 6.32
C LEU A 8 5.91 -2.02 4.88
N ASN A 9 6.43 -0.82 4.55
CA ASN A 9 7.01 -0.58 3.22
C ASN A 9 8.32 -1.37 3.03
N LEU A 10 9.14 -1.43 4.09
CA LEU A 10 10.42 -2.15 4.10
C LEU A 10 10.24 -3.67 4.05
N ALA A 11 9.17 -4.20 4.66
CA ALA A 11 8.87 -5.62 4.67
C ALA A 11 8.25 -6.11 3.35
N TRP A 12 7.51 -5.27 2.63
CA TRP A 12 6.90 -5.64 1.34
C TRP A 12 7.92 -6.12 0.30
N THR A 13 9.02 -5.38 0.11
CA THR A 13 10.04 -5.72 -0.92
C THR A 13 10.66 -7.11 -0.74
N PRO A 14 11.19 -7.50 0.45
CA PRO A 14 11.71 -8.84 0.69
C PRO A 14 10.63 -9.93 0.73
N LEU A 15 9.39 -9.63 1.14
CA LEU A 15 8.29 -10.59 1.08
C LEU A 15 7.87 -10.93 -0.36
N PHE A 16 7.81 -9.91 -1.22
CA PHE A 16 7.41 -10.08 -2.62
C PHE A 16 8.53 -10.64 -3.50
N PHE A 17 9.75 -10.07 -3.42
CA PHE A 17 10.88 -10.45 -4.26
C PHE A 17 11.79 -11.51 -3.65
N GLY A 18 11.95 -11.54 -2.31
CA GLY A 18 12.87 -12.44 -1.63
C GLY A 18 12.27 -13.81 -1.31
N LEU A 19 11.04 -13.85 -0.78
CA LEU A 19 10.38 -15.09 -0.36
C LEU A 19 9.43 -15.68 -1.41
N GLY A 20 9.05 -14.89 -2.43
CA GLY A 20 8.09 -15.32 -3.47
C GLY A 20 6.69 -15.61 -2.93
N TRP A 21 6.39 -15.21 -1.69
CA TRP A 21 5.12 -15.42 -1.00
C TRP A 21 4.11 -14.36 -1.42
N ARG A 22 3.73 -14.43 -2.70
CA ARG A 22 2.90 -13.44 -3.40
C ARG A 22 1.55 -13.20 -2.74
N GLY A 23 0.93 -14.25 -2.17
CA GLY A 23 -0.33 -14.12 -1.43
C GLY A 23 -0.19 -13.35 -0.12
N THR A 24 0.88 -13.59 0.65
CA THR A 24 1.14 -12.92 1.93
C THR A 24 1.57 -11.47 1.72
N ALA A 25 2.38 -11.21 0.69
CA ALA A 25 2.76 -9.86 0.28
C ALA A 25 1.57 -9.02 -0.23
N PHE A 26 0.56 -9.66 -0.85
CA PHE A 26 -0.68 -9.00 -1.24
C PHE A 26 -1.50 -8.53 -0.01
N ILE A 27 -1.63 -9.38 1.01
CA ILE A 27 -2.33 -8.99 2.25
C ILE A 27 -1.61 -7.82 2.91
N GLU A 28 -0.27 -7.86 2.98
CA GLU A 28 0.51 -6.78 3.57
C GLU A 28 0.34 -5.45 2.83
N ILE A 29 0.46 -5.45 1.49
CA ILE A 29 0.31 -4.22 0.71
C ILE A 29 -1.12 -3.67 0.75
N PHE A 30 -2.12 -4.54 0.88
CA PHE A 30 -3.51 -4.14 1.05
C PHE A 30 -3.75 -3.49 2.43
N VAL A 31 -3.14 -4.02 3.50
CA VAL A 31 -3.17 -3.40 4.83
C VAL A 31 -2.50 -2.03 4.82
N LEU A 32 -1.36 -1.90 4.13
CA LEU A 32 -0.65 -0.63 3.96
C LEU A 32 -1.52 0.39 3.20
N TRP A 33 -2.17 -0.06 2.12
CA TRP A 33 -3.12 0.74 1.35
C TRP A 33 -4.30 1.23 2.21
N ALA A 34 -4.89 0.36 3.02
CA ALA A 34 -5.99 0.72 3.92
C ALA A 34 -5.58 1.77 4.96
N PHE A 35 -4.36 1.69 5.49
CA PHE A 35 -3.82 2.70 6.40
C PHE A 35 -3.61 4.06 5.72
N ILE A 36 -3.12 4.07 4.47
CA ILE A 36 -2.99 5.30 3.68
C ILE A 36 -4.36 5.91 3.41
N ALA A 37 -5.33 5.10 2.97
CA ALA A 37 -6.70 5.54 2.70
C ALA A 37 -7.38 6.11 3.96
N ALA A 38 -7.21 5.47 5.12
CA ALA A 38 -7.72 5.97 6.39
C ALA A 38 -7.07 7.32 6.77
N THR A 39 -5.76 7.47 6.53
CA THR A 39 -5.05 8.73 6.74
C THR A 39 -5.59 9.82 5.82
N VAL A 40 -5.80 9.52 4.53
CA VAL A 40 -6.41 10.44 3.57
C VAL A 40 -7.82 10.86 4.02
N ALA A 41 -8.66 9.92 4.44
CA ALA A 41 -10.02 10.22 4.91
C ALA A 41 -10.04 11.12 6.16
N LEU A 42 -9.16 10.87 7.12
CA LEU A 42 -8.97 11.72 8.31
C LEU A 42 -8.51 13.14 7.94
N PHE A 43 -7.55 13.25 7.02
CA PHE A 43 -7.03 14.55 6.57
C PHE A 43 -7.98 15.28 5.62
N TRP A 44 -8.87 14.58 4.91
CA TRP A 44 -9.86 15.17 4.00
C TRP A 44 -10.77 16.16 4.72
N HIS A 45 -11.17 15.85 5.96
CA HIS A 45 -12.04 16.72 6.76
C HIS A 45 -11.29 17.92 7.37
N ARG A 46 -9.97 17.80 7.58
CA ARG A 46 -9.14 18.82 8.26
C ARG A 46 -8.46 19.79 7.29
N SER A 47 -7.88 19.29 6.19
CA SER A 47 -7.16 20.09 5.21
C SER A 47 -7.14 19.42 3.84
N ARG A 48 -7.91 19.99 2.91
CA ARG A 48 -8.07 19.55 1.51
C ARG A 48 -6.72 19.45 0.79
N TRP A 49 -5.83 20.40 1.05
CA TRP A 49 -4.49 20.46 0.47
C TRP A 49 -3.60 19.30 0.94
N ALA A 50 -3.68 18.94 2.22
CA ALA A 50 -2.94 17.80 2.75
C ALA A 50 -3.42 16.47 2.13
N ALA A 51 -4.73 16.34 1.89
CA ALA A 51 -5.27 15.19 1.19
C ALA A 51 -4.87 15.13 -0.29
N ILE A 52 -4.79 16.28 -0.98
CA ILE A 52 -4.30 16.35 -2.36
C ILE A 52 -2.83 15.92 -2.47
N LEU A 53 -1.99 16.27 -1.50
CA LEU A 53 -0.60 15.79 -1.43
C LEU A 53 -0.49 14.27 -1.24
N LEU A 54 -1.50 13.64 -0.63
CA LEU A 54 -1.56 12.19 -0.43
C LEU A 54 -2.21 11.43 -1.59
N LEU A 55 -3.01 12.09 -2.45
CA LEU A 55 -3.59 11.48 -3.65
C LEU A 55 -2.56 10.76 -4.55
N PRO A 56 -1.42 11.38 -4.95
CA PRO A 56 -0.43 10.68 -5.78
C PRO A 56 0.15 9.44 -5.09
N TYR A 57 0.29 9.48 -3.77
CA TYR A 57 0.73 8.32 -2.99
C TYR A 57 -0.32 7.20 -3.01
N LEU A 58 -1.59 7.54 -2.88
CA LEU A 58 -2.70 6.59 -2.96
C LEU A 58 -2.82 5.97 -4.36
N THR A 59 -2.63 6.75 -5.41
CA THR A 59 -2.60 6.26 -6.81
C THR A 59 -1.47 5.24 -7.01
N TRP A 60 -0.25 5.57 -6.55
CA TRP A 60 0.88 4.65 -6.61
C TRP A 60 0.61 3.35 -5.85
N THR A 61 0.06 3.46 -4.64
CA THR A 61 -0.23 2.28 -3.81
C THR A 61 -1.31 1.41 -4.45
N THR A 62 -2.30 2.01 -5.11
CA THR A 62 -3.34 1.29 -5.86
C THR A 62 -2.74 0.55 -7.05
N PHE A 63 -1.81 1.16 -7.79
CA PHE A 63 -1.08 0.50 -8.85
C PHE A 63 -0.29 -0.71 -8.33
N ALA A 64 0.38 -0.57 -7.17
CA ALA A 64 1.11 -1.67 -6.56
C ALA A 64 0.19 -2.83 -6.13
N VAL A 65 -0.99 -2.55 -5.57
CA VAL A 65 -2.00 -3.58 -5.25
C VAL A 65 -2.43 -4.33 -6.51
N VAL A 66 -2.75 -3.63 -7.59
CA VAL A 66 -3.17 -4.25 -8.86
C VAL A 66 -2.04 -5.09 -9.46
N LEU A 67 -0.79 -4.59 -9.42
CA LEU A 67 0.36 -5.34 -9.90
C LEU A 67 0.57 -6.63 -9.11
N ASN A 68 0.49 -6.58 -7.77
CA ASN A 68 0.57 -7.77 -6.92
C ASN A 68 -0.55 -8.76 -7.25
N PHE A 69 -1.78 -8.26 -7.44
CA PHE A 69 -2.94 -9.08 -7.79
C PHE A 69 -2.75 -9.77 -9.15
N SER A 70 -2.33 -9.04 -10.17
CA SER A 70 -2.06 -9.61 -11.50
C SER A 70 -0.93 -10.64 -11.46
N VAL A 71 0.12 -10.41 -10.70
CA VAL A 71 1.24 -11.36 -10.53
C VAL A 71 0.81 -12.62 -9.76
N TRP A 72 -0.11 -12.50 -8.79
CA TRP A 72 -0.72 -13.64 -8.12
C TRP A 72 -1.60 -14.45 -9.06
N GLN A 73 -2.45 -13.77 -9.85
CA GLN A 73 -3.34 -14.41 -10.81
C GLN A 73 -2.59 -15.12 -11.94
N LEU A 74 -1.47 -14.57 -12.41
CA LEU A 74 -0.64 -15.16 -13.48
C LEU A 74 0.24 -16.33 -13.01
N ASN A 75 0.38 -16.53 -11.69
CA ASN A 75 1.25 -17.57 -11.13
C ASN A 75 0.47 -18.60 -10.30
N ASN A 76 -0.83 -18.68 -10.54
CA ASN A 76 -1.73 -19.70 -10.03
C ASN A 76 -2.32 -20.47 -11.21
#